data_AF-A0A5Z9CXX8-F1
#
_entry.id   AF-A0A5Z9CXX8-F1
#
_cell.length_a   1.000
_cell.length_b   1.000
_cell.length_c   1.000
_cell.angle_alpha   90.00
_cell.angle_beta   90.00
_cell.angle_gamma   90.00
#
_symmetry.space_group_name_H-M   'P 1'
#
loop_
_entity.id
_entity.type
_entity.pdbx_description
1 polymer ?
#
loop_
_entity_poly.entity_id
_entity_poly.type
_entity_poly.pdbx_seq_one_letter_code
_entity_poly.pdbx_strand_id
1 'polypeptide(L)'
;MENRISKRNVALVEKCVMSTIGIKGLFDAMPDCRHTLHIFSKPSAFYKAALKTPFSAVIFSLSALRTERRTGLSSLTELAINYPHMRRLVIADDDAEARLISALSPLPLDGVIS
;
A
#
# COMPACT_ATOMS: atom_id res chain seq x y z
N MET A 1 -26.03 13.48 -9.11
CA MET A 1 -25.47 12.83 -7.91
C MET A 1 -25.16 11.38 -8.30
N GLU A 2 -24.01 11.14 -8.94
CA GLU A 2 -23.68 9.80 -9.46
C GLU A 2 -23.24 8.87 -8.32
N ASN A 3 -24.18 8.09 -7.81
CA ASN A 3 -23.92 6.98 -6.90
C ASN A 3 -23.43 5.78 -7.72
N ARG A 4 -22.20 5.82 -8.26
CA ARG A 4 -21.58 4.63 -8.84
C ARG A 4 -21.00 3.78 -7.72
N ILE A 5 -21.75 2.75 -7.35
CA ILE A 5 -21.31 1.66 -6.49
C ILE A 5 -20.24 0.86 -7.27
N SER A 6 -19.02 1.40 -7.37
CA SER A 6 -17.90 0.69 -8.00
C SER A 6 -17.06 -0.02 -6.94
N LYS A 7 -16.73 -1.29 -7.18
CA LYS A 7 -15.73 -2.01 -6.38
C LYS A 7 -14.41 -1.24 -6.49
N ARG A 8 -13.78 -0.98 -5.34
CA ARG A 8 -12.54 -0.22 -5.22
C ARG A 8 -11.37 -1.18 -5.11
N ASN A 9 -10.48 -1.20 -6.10
CA ASN A 9 -9.27 -2.01 -6.01
C ASN A 9 -8.32 -1.42 -4.96
N VAL A 10 -7.79 -2.29 -4.11
CA VAL A 10 -6.75 -1.99 -3.13
C VAL A 10 -5.57 -2.91 -3.42
N ALA A 11 -4.38 -2.35 -3.52
CA ALA A 11 -3.16 -3.13 -3.67
C ALA A 11 -2.48 -3.32 -2.32
N LEU A 12 -2.00 -4.52 -2.04
CA LEU A 12 -1.07 -4.82 -0.94
C LEU A 12 0.27 -5.21 -1.57
N VAL A 13 1.31 -4.43 -1.30
CA VAL A 13 2.68 -4.71 -1.72
C VAL A 13 3.47 -5.13 -0.48
N GLU A 14 3.63 -6.45 -0.31
CA GLU A 14 4.12 -7.05 0.92
C GLU A 14 4.91 -8.34 0.61
N LYS A 15 6.06 -8.51 1.27
CA LYS A 15 6.88 -9.73 1.20
C LYS A 15 6.56 -10.72 2.32
N CYS A 16 6.11 -10.23 3.47
CA CYS A 16 5.83 -11.05 4.63
C CYS A 16 4.53 -11.85 4.42
N VAL A 17 4.65 -13.18 4.42
CA VAL A 17 3.50 -14.09 4.28
C VAL A 17 2.52 -13.94 5.44
N MET A 18 3.01 -13.75 6.67
CA MET A 18 2.14 -13.57 7.84
C MET A 18 1.31 -12.29 7.77
N SER A 19 1.95 -11.15 7.45
CA SER A 19 1.27 -9.87 7.21
C SER A 19 0.23 -10.00 6.09
N THR A 20 0.61 -10.65 4.99
CA THR A 20 -0.28 -10.92 3.86
C THR A 20 -1.53 -11.71 4.29
N ILE A 21 -1.35 -12.79 5.05
CA ILE A 21 -2.46 -13.61 5.56
C ILE A 21 -3.35 -12.79 6.51
N GLY A 22 -2.75 -12.05 7.43
CA GLY A 22 -3.49 -11.22 8.39
C GLY A 22 -4.35 -10.15 7.70
N ILE A 23 -3.76 -9.40 6.77
CA ILE A 23 -4.47 -8.36 6.02
C ILE A 23 -5.54 -9.00 5.13
N LYS A 24 -5.23 -10.09 4.42
CA LYS A 24 -6.24 -10.80 3.63
C LYS A 24 -7.42 -11.24 4.50
N GLY A 25 -7.14 -11.77 5.69
CA GLY A 25 -8.17 -12.14 6.67
C GLY A 25 -9.06 -10.96 7.07
N LEU A 26 -8.50 -9.75 7.25
CA LEU A 26 -9.29 -8.54 7.52
C LEU A 26 -10.25 -8.17 6.38
N PHE A 27 -9.81 -8.31 5.13
CA PHE A 27 -10.68 -8.06 3.97
C PHE A 27 -11.76 -9.14 3.84
N ASP A 28 -11.40 -10.41 4.06
CA ASP A 28 -12.33 -11.55 3.98
C ASP A 28 -13.39 -11.52 5.10
N ALA A 29 -13.04 -11.01 6.29
CA ALA A 29 -13.95 -10.85 7.43
C ALA A 29 -15.00 -9.74 7.23
N MET A 30 -14.87 -8.93 6.18
CA MET A 30 -15.84 -7.89 5.82
C MET A 30 -16.49 -8.23 4.46
N PRO A 31 -17.45 -9.17 4.41
CA PRO A 31 -18.02 -9.66 3.14
C PRO A 31 -18.78 -8.60 2.34
N ASP A 32 -19.33 -7.58 3.02
CA ASP A 32 -19.98 -6.43 2.37
C ASP A 32 -19.00 -5.32 1.95
N CYS A 33 -17.70 -5.54 2.18
CA CYS A 33 -16.67 -4.57 1.85
C CYS A 33 -16.54 -4.45 0.33
N ARG A 34 -16.79 -3.24 -0.18
CA ARG A 34 -16.70 -2.95 -1.62
C ARG A 34 -15.25 -2.84 -2.12
N HIS A 35 -14.29 -3.42 -1.41
CA HIS A 35 -12.87 -3.38 -1.74
C HIS A 35 -12.41 -4.74 -2.25
N THR A 36 -11.65 -4.74 -3.35
CA THR A 36 -11.01 -5.96 -3.87
C THR A 36 -9.53 -5.85 -3.62
N LEU A 37 -9.00 -6.75 -2.79
CA LEU A 37 -7.58 -6.79 -2.44
C LEU A 37 -6.78 -7.54 -3.51
N HIS A 38 -5.73 -6.91 -4.01
CA HIS A 38 -4.75 -7.49 -4.93
C HIS A 38 -3.39 -7.53 -4.25
N ILE A 39 -2.79 -8.71 -4.14
CA ILE A 39 -1.56 -8.92 -3.38
C ILE A 39 -0.37 -9.05 -4.32
N PHE A 40 0.71 -8.34 -4.03
CA PHE A 40 1.93 -8.31 -4.82
C PHE A 40 3.15 -8.48 -3.91
N SER A 41 4.05 -9.40 -4.24
CA SER A 41 5.29 -9.59 -3.47
C SER A 41 6.40 -8.60 -3.82
N LYS A 42 6.24 -7.84 -4.92
CA LYS A 42 7.22 -6.89 -5.43
C LYS A 42 6.54 -5.63 -5.99
N PRO A 43 7.11 -4.43 -5.76
CA PRO A 43 6.59 -3.18 -6.33
C PRO A 43 6.46 -3.21 -7.85
N SER A 44 7.40 -3.85 -8.55
CA SER A 44 7.39 -3.95 -10.02
C SER A 44 6.19 -4.72 -10.57
N ALA A 45 5.69 -5.73 -9.84
CA ALA A 45 4.49 -6.46 -10.24
C ALA A 45 3.23 -5.59 -10.08
N PHE A 46 3.17 -4.83 -8.98
CA PHE A 46 2.11 -3.88 -8.73
C PHE A 46 2.07 -2.79 -9.82
N TYR A 47 3.19 -2.15 -10.14
CA TYR A 47 3.22 -1.11 -11.18
C TYR A 47 2.74 -1.63 -12.54
N LYS A 48 3.10 -2.86 -12.93
CA LYS A 48 2.59 -3.48 -14.16
C LYS A 48 1.06 -3.66 -14.13
N ALA A 49 0.49 -3.98 -12.96
CA ALA A 49 -0.95 -4.08 -12.79
C ALA A 49 -1.64 -2.70 -12.79
N ALA A 50 -1.02 -1.70 -12.16
CA ALA A 50 -1.55 -0.33 -12.07
C ALA A 50 -1.70 0.36 -13.45
N LEU A 51 -0.90 -0.05 -14.45
CA LEU A 51 -1.05 0.40 -15.84
C LEU A 51 -2.37 -0.06 -16.50
N LYS A 52 -2.97 -1.15 -16.00
CA LYS A 52 -4.16 -1.78 -16.61
C LYS A 52 -5.40 -1.65 -15.73
N THR A 53 -5.21 -1.56 -14.43
CA THR A 53 -6.27 -1.58 -13.43
C THR A 53 -6.14 -0.37 -12.52
N PRO A 54 -7.19 0.47 -12.40
CA PRO A 54 -7.14 1.60 -11.48
C PRO A 54 -7.23 1.12 -10.02
N PHE A 55 -6.34 1.64 -9.19
CA PHE A 55 -6.31 1.39 -7.75
C PHE A 55 -6.73 2.64 -6.98
N SER A 56 -7.53 2.44 -5.94
CA SER A 56 -8.00 3.51 -5.05
C SER A 56 -7.09 3.72 -3.84
N ALA A 57 -6.34 2.68 -3.48
CA ALA A 57 -5.39 2.69 -2.39
C ALA A 57 -4.30 1.64 -2.63
N VAL A 58 -3.12 1.89 -2.07
CA VAL A 58 -2.03 0.94 -1.95
C VAL A 58 -1.56 0.89 -0.49
N ILE A 59 -1.37 -0.32 0.02
CA ILE A 59 -0.79 -0.63 1.31
C ILE A 59 0.60 -1.19 1.03
N PHE A 60 1.64 -0.53 1.54
CA PHE A 60 3.03 -0.89 1.33
C PHE A 60 3.65 -1.34 2.64
N SER A 61 4.41 -2.43 2.65
CA SER A 61 5.42 -2.64 3.69
C SER A 61 6.78 -2.15 3.23
N LEU A 62 7.53 -1.54 4.14
CA LEU A 62 8.92 -1.23 3.91
C LEU A 62 9.79 -2.28 4.59
N SER A 63 10.84 -2.71 3.90
CA SER A 63 11.79 -3.66 4.46
C SER A 63 12.64 -3.00 5.55
N ALA A 64 12.98 -3.77 6.58
CA ALA A 64 13.93 -3.35 7.60
C ALA A 64 15.35 -3.18 7.03
N LEU A 65 15.66 -3.84 5.91
CA LEU A 65 16.96 -3.72 5.25
C LEU A 65 17.09 -2.33 4.62
N ARG A 66 18.13 -1.57 5.04
CA ARG A 66 18.35 -0.18 4.63
C ARG A 66 18.30 0.04 3.10
N THR A 67 18.87 -0.88 2.32
CA THR A 67 18.88 -0.79 0.84
C THR A 67 17.48 -0.91 0.27
N GLU A 68 16.74 -1.94 0.69
CA GLU A 68 15.36 -2.17 0.27
C GLU A 68 14.41 -1.08 0.77
N ARG A 69 14.63 -0.55 1.98
CA ARG A 69 13.89 0.58 2.53
C ARG A 69 14.01 1.82 1.67
N ARG A 70 15.22 2.16 1.22
CA ARG A 70 15.45 3.30 0.31
C ARG A 70 14.70 3.11 -1.02
N THR A 71 14.75 1.91 -1.58
CA THR A 71 14.00 1.58 -2.80
C THR A 71 12.49 1.68 -2.59
N GLY A 72 11.98 1.21 -1.45
CA GLY A 72 10.56 1.33 -1.10
C GLY A 72 10.12 2.77 -0.93
N LEU A 73 10.88 3.60 -0.22
CA LEU A 73 10.62 5.04 -0.10
C LEU A 73 10.65 5.75 -1.45
N SER A 74 11.60 5.41 -2.32
CA SER A 74 11.64 5.94 -3.70
C SER A 74 10.40 5.54 -4.50
N SER A 75 9.89 4.32 -4.30
CA SER A 75 8.66 3.85 -4.94
C SER A 75 7.44 4.63 -4.44
N LEU A 76 7.37 4.94 -3.14
CA LEU A 76 6.30 5.78 -2.59
C LEU A 76 6.31 7.20 -3.18
N THR A 77 7.50 7.78 -3.38
CA THR A 77 7.64 9.09 -4.06
C THR A 77 7.13 9.03 -5.50
N GLU A 78 7.52 8.00 -6.25
CA GLU A 78 7.07 7.80 -7.63
C GLU A 78 5.54 7.62 -7.69
N LEU A 79 4.96 6.87 -6.76
CA LEU A 79 3.51 6.69 -6.64
C LEU A 79 2.80 8.02 -6.40
N ALA A 80 3.37 8.87 -5.55
CA ALA A 80 2.81 10.16 -5.26
C ALA A 80 2.77 11.09 -6.47
N ILE A 81 3.77 11.00 -7.35
CA ILE A 81 3.87 11.80 -8.57
C ILE A 81 2.93 11.25 -9.65
N ASN A 82 2.97 9.93 -9.89
CA ASN A 82 2.28 9.31 -11.02
C ASN A 82 0.80 8.97 -10.72
N TYR A 83 0.45 8.80 -9.44
CA TYR A 83 -0.88 8.41 -8.99
C TYR A 83 -1.33 9.25 -7.79
N PRO A 84 -1.42 10.59 -7.92
CA PRO A 84 -1.63 11.51 -6.80
C PRO A 84 -2.95 11.32 -6.05
N HIS A 85 -3.95 10.70 -6.69
CA HIS A 85 -5.26 10.42 -6.08
C HIS A 85 -5.34 9.08 -5.36
N MET A 86 -4.30 8.24 -5.48
CA MET A 86 -4.28 6.94 -4.83
C MET A 86 -3.83 7.10 -3.37
N ARG A 87 -4.67 6.61 -2.45
CA ARG A 87 -4.33 6.62 -1.03
C ARG A 87 -3.13 5.71 -0.76
N ARG A 88 -2.14 6.18 -0.02
CA ARG A 88 -0.90 5.44 0.28
C ARG A 88 -0.81 5.23 1.78
N LEU A 89 -0.91 3.96 2.17
CA LEU A 89 -0.76 3.49 3.54
C LEU A 89 0.55 2.71 3.65
N VAL A 90 1.32 2.92 4.71
CA VAL A 90 2.54 2.16 4.96
C VAL A 90 2.41 1.36 6.25
N ILE A 91 2.81 0.10 6.22
CA ILE A 91 2.95 -0.75 7.40
C ILE A 91 4.40 -0.69 7.85
N ALA A 92 4.58 -0.40 9.13
CA ALA A 92 5.84 -0.39 9.85
C ALA A 92 5.85 -1.58 10.83
N ASP A 93 7.05 -2.05 11.18
CA ASP A 93 7.23 -3.15 12.13
C ASP A 93 6.99 -2.70 13.59
N ASP A 94 7.32 -1.43 13.89
CA ASP A 94 7.11 -0.83 15.20
C ASP A 94 6.89 0.69 15.12
N ASP A 95 6.58 1.31 16.25
CA ASP A 95 6.37 2.76 16.35
C ASP A 95 7.62 3.58 16.01
N ALA A 96 8.82 3.05 16.23
CA ALA A 96 10.05 3.76 15.92
C ALA A 96 10.26 3.82 14.40
N GLU A 97 10.00 2.72 13.69
CA GLU A 97 9.98 2.68 12.24
C GLU A 97 8.85 3.54 11.67
N ALA A 98 7.64 3.51 12.26
CA ALA A 98 6.53 4.35 11.81
C ALA A 98 6.87 5.85 11.88
N ARG A 99 7.49 6.28 12.99
CA ARG A 99 7.98 7.66 13.17
C ARG A 99 9.08 7.99 12.16
N LEU A 100 10.01 7.07 11.93
CA LEU A 100 11.09 7.27 10.96
C LEU A 100 10.54 7.41 9.52
N ILE A 101 9.60 6.56 9.11
CA ILE A 101 8.95 6.62 7.80
C ILE A 101 8.22 7.95 7.65
N SER A 102 7.46 8.35 8.68
CA SER A 102 6.74 9.62 8.66
C SER A 102 7.68 10.82 8.52
N ALA A 103 8.85 10.79 9.16
CA ALA A 103 9.85 11.85 9.07
C ALA A 103 10.64 11.86 7.75
N LEU A 104 10.83 10.69 7.12
CA LEU A 104 11.63 10.53 5.89
C LEU A 104 10.79 10.53 4.61
N SER A 105 9.47 10.38 4.70
CA SER A 105 8.61 10.39 3.53
C SER A 105 8.64 11.77 2.88
N PRO A 106 9.07 11.89 1.62
CA PRO A 106 9.17 13.18 0.95
C PRO A 106 7.79 13.78 0.63
N LEU A 107 6.72 12.97 0.68
CA LEU A 107 5.35 13.39 0.38
C LEU A 107 4.38 12.85 1.44
N PRO A 108 3.25 13.56 1.69
CA PRO A 108 2.28 13.14 2.69
C PRO A 108 1.71 11.75 2.36
N LEU A 109 1.84 10.84 3.32
CA LEU A 109 1.17 9.54 3.31
C LEU A 109 -0.23 9.71 3.92
N ASP A 110 -1.17 8.88 3.48
CA ASP A 110 -2.52 8.84 4.03
C ASP A 110 -2.55 8.13 5.40
N GLY A 111 -1.51 7.36 5.72
CA GLY A 111 -1.27 6.82 7.05
C GLY A 111 -0.01 5.96 7.13
N VAL A 112 0.49 5.78 8.35
CA VAL A 112 1.49 4.78 8.71
C VAL A 112 0.94 3.97 9.88
N ILE A 113 0.93 2.64 9.75
CA ILE A 113 0.41 1.70 10.76
C ILE A 113 1.59 0.93 11.33
N SER A 114 1.74 0.95 12.66
CA SER A 114 2.63 0.08 13.43
C SER A 114 1.88 -1.07 14.09
#